data_AF-A0A0H4PMH8-F1
#
_entry.id   AF-A0A0H4PMH8-F1
#
_cell.length_a   1.000
_cell.length_b   1.000
_cell.length_c   1.000
_cell.angle_alpha   90.00
_cell.angle_beta   90.00
_cell.angle_gamma   90.00
#
_symmetry.space_group_name_H-M   'P 1'
#
loop_
_entity.id
_entity.type
_entity.pdbx_description
1 polymer ?
#
loop_
_entity_poly.entity_id
_entity_poly.type
_entity_poly.pdbx_seq_one_letter_code
_entity_poly.pdbx_strand_id
1 'polypeptide(L)'
;GPEPGVGCAGRGVITSINFLEENGAYNDVDYVSYDVLGDVVCGGFAMPIRENKAQEIYIVMSGEMMALYAANNIARGILKYAAGGSVRLGGLICNERQTDRELDLAEALAAKLNSKLI
;
A
#
# COMPACT_ATOMS: atom_id res chain seq x y z
N GLY A 1 6.48 10.31 -15.58
CA GLY A 1 5.77 11.22 -14.65
C GLY A 1 6.77 12.01 -13.86
N PRO A 2 6.40 13.19 -13.32
CA PRO A 2 7.28 14.01 -12.46
C PRO A 2 7.68 13.22 -11.21
N GLU A 3 8.76 13.66 -10.56
CA GLU A 3 9.32 12.91 -9.45
C GLU A 3 8.32 12.73 -8.28
N PRO A 4 8.29 11.54 -7.68
CA PRO A 4 7.60 11.27 -6.42
C PRO A 4 7.81 12.34 -5.34
N GLY A 5 6.73 12.95 -4.84
CA GLY A 5 6.78 13.98 -3.79
C GLY A 5 6.88 15.44 -4.28
N VAL A 6 6.85 15.67 -5.60
CA VAL A 6 6.90 17.03 -6.20
C VAL A 6 5.51 17.66 -6.39
N GLY A 7 4.43 16.88 -6.26
CA GLY A 7 3.05 17.39 -6.31
C GLY A 7 2.56 17.96 -4.97
N CYS A 8 1.61 18.91 -5.00
CA CYS A 8 1.10 19.62 -3.82
C CYS A 8 0.58 18.69 -2.71
N ALA A 9 -0.19 17.65 -3.09
CA ALA A 9 -0.74 16.70 -2.14
C ALA A 9 0.35 15.83 -1.48
N GLY A 10 1.31 15.34 -2.27
CA GLY A 10 2.41 14.53 -1.75
C GLY A 10 3.29 15.31 -0.76
N ARG A 11 3.59 16.59 -1.05
CA ARG A 11 4.39 17.42 -0.15
C ARG A 11 3.68 17.68 1.19
N GLY A 12 2.37 17.95 1.18
CA GLY A 12 1.60 18.15 2.41
C GLY A 12 1.59 16.91 3.32
N VAL A 13 1.39 15.73 2.73
CA VAL A 13 1.41 14.45 3.48
C VAL A 13 2.79 14.20 4.08
N ILE A 14 3.86 14.37 3.28
CA ILE A 14 5.24 14.17 3.75
C ILE A 14 5.57 15.10 4.92
N THR A 15 5.27 16.39 4.79
CA THR A 15 5.52 17.38 5.85
C THR A 15 4.76 17.03 7.13
N SER A 16 3.49 16.59 7.00
CA SER A 16 2.67 16.22 8.17
C SER A 16 3.22 14.99 8.89
N ILE A 17 3.66 13.97 8.14
CA ILE A 17 4.26 12.76 8.71
C ILE A 17 5.57 13.10 9.44
N ASN A 18 6.42 13.94 8.84
CA ASN A 18 7.69 14.36 9.45
C ASN A 18 7.45 15.19 10.71
N PHE A 19 6.48 16.10 10.70
CA PHE A 19 6.11 16.89 11.88
C PHE A 19 5.66 16.01 13.05
N LEU A 20 4.83 14.99 12.80
CA LEU A 20 4.42 14.04 13.84
C LEU A 20 5.61 13.25 14.41
N GLU A 21 6.54 12.83 13.55
CA GLU A 21 7.76 12.12 13.96
C GLU A 21 8.66 12.99 14.84
N GLU A 22 8.89 14.24 14.43
CA GLU A 22 9.69 15.22 15.20
C GLU A 22 9.10 15.52 16.58
N ASN A 23 7.78 15.44 16.73
CA ASN A 23 7.10 15.61 18.02
C ASN A 23 6.99 14.29 18.82
N GLY A 24 7.65 13.22 18.39
CA GLY A 24 7.71 11.96 19.11
C GLY A 24 6.42 11.16 19.10
N ALA A 25 5.51 11.39 18.15
CA ALA A 25 4.21 10.73 18.09
C ALA A 25 4.28 9.21 17.94
N TYR A 26 5.44 8.66 17.57
CA TYR A 26 5.64 7.22 17.32
C TYR A 26 6.45 6.50 18.41
N ASN A 27 6.86 7.18 19.50
CA ASN A 27 7.79 6.59 20.48
C ASN A 27 7.14 5.52 21.38
N ASP A 28 5.85 5.64 21.69
CA ASP A 28 5.11 4.76 22.61
C ASP A 28 3.92 4.07 21.92
N VAL A 29 4.03 3.76 20.63
CA VAL A 29 2.98 3.09 19.85
C VAL A 29 3.47 1.76 19.31
N ASP A 30 2.62 0.73 19.41
CA ASP A 30 2.93 -0.60 18.87
C ASP A 30 2.76 -0.65 17.34
N TYR A 31 1.81 0.13 16.81
CA TYR A 31 1.46 0.14 15.39
C TYR A 31 1.15 1.55 14.89
N VAL A 32 1.63 1.86 13.69
CA VAL A 32 1.26 3.05 12.93
C VAL A 32 0.67 2.58 11.60
N SER A 33 -0.57 2.98 11.32
CA SER A 33 -1.26 2.66 10.08
C SER A 33 -1.30 3.89 9.16
N TYR A 34 -0.93 3.69 7.90
CA TYR A 34 -1.07 4.69 6.84
C TYR A 34 -2.19 4.25 5.88
N ASP A 35 -3.30 4.98 5.89
CA ASP A 35 -4.37 4.79 4.91
C ASP A 35 -4.05 5.59 3.63
N VAL A 36 -3.82 4.89 2.52
CA VAL A 36 -3.29 5.45 1.28
C VAL A 36 -4.21 5.10 0.12
N LEU A 37 -4.57 6.12 -0.67
CA LEU A 37 -5.37 5.99 -1.88
C LEU A 37 -4.70 5.06 -2.92
N GLY A 38 -5.40 3.99 -3.32
CA GLY A 38 -4.90 2.97 -4.24
C GLY A 38 -5.15 3.23 -5.74
N ASP A 39 -6.00 4.21 -6.07
CA ASP A 39 -6.31 4.63 -7.44
C ASP A 39 -5.21 5.52 -8.05
N VAL A 40 -4.51 6.29 -7.21
CA VAL A 40 -3.42 7.17 -7.61
C VAL A 40 -2.10 6.64 -7.06
N VAL A 41 -1.49 5.69 -7.77
CA VAL A 41 -0.11 5.26 -7.48
C VAL A 41 0.90 6.26 -8.07
N CYS A 42 0.74 7.54 -7.75
CA CYS A 42 1.74 8.56 -8.06
C CYS A 42 2.78 8.59 -6.94
N GLY A 43 3.98 9.09 -7.23
CA GLY A 43 5.09 8.91 -6.32
C GLY A 43 4.97 9.59 -4.95
N GLY A 44 4.05 10.54 -4.76
CA GLY A 44 3.75 11.08 -3.43
C GLY A 44 3.15 10.03 -2.48
N PHE A 45 2.29 9.15 -2.99
CA PHE A 45 1.63 8.08 -2.22
C PHE A 45 2.52 6.86 -2.01
N ALA A 46 3.59 6.72 -2.81
CA ALA A 46 4.63 5.72 -2.60
C ALA A 46 5.67 6.15 -1.55
N MET A 47 5.56 7.34 -0.94
CA MET A 47 6.56 7.82 0.01
C MET A 47 6.70 6.96 1.28
N PRO A 48 5.62 6.51 1.94
CA PRO A 48 5.75 5.63 3.11
C PRO A 48 6.55 4.36 2.80
N ILE A 49 6.39 3.85 1.57
CA ILE A 49 7.12 2.69 1.04
C ILE A 49 8.58 3.07 0.71
N ARG A 50 8.79 4.20 0.03
CA ARG A 50 10.11 4.65 -0.44
C ARG A 50 11.05 5.02 0.71
N GLU A 51 10.53 5.67 1.73
CA GLU A 51 11.29 6.16 2.89
C GLU A 51 11.29 5.16 4.05
N ASN A 52 10.86 3.90 3.80
CA ASN A 52 10.78 2.82 4.78
C ASN A 52 9.99 3.18 6.06
N LYS A 53 9.04 4.11 5.97
CA LYS A 53 8.14 4.45 7.09
C LYS A 53 7.07 3.39 7.33
N ALA A 54 6.70 2.65 6.28
CA ALA A 54 5.83 1.48 6.36
C ALA A 54 6.59 0.23 5.90
N GLN A 55 6.78 -0.74 6.80
CA GLN A 55 7.48 -1.98 6.48
C GLN A 55 6.54 -3.08 5.97
N GLU A 56 5.28 -3.06 6.38
CA GLU A 56 4.30 -4.07 5.99
C GLU A 56 3.10 -3.41 5.31
N ILE A 57 2.75 -3.90 4.13
CA ILE A 57 1.66 -3.35 3.33
C ILE A 57 0.57 -4.40 3.17
N TYR A 58 -0.67 -3.97 3.38
CA TYR A 58 -1.87 -4.76 3.15
C TYR A 58 -2.70 -4.06 2.07
N ILE A 59 -3.18 -4.82 1.10
CA ILE A 59 -4.00 -4.29 0.00
C ILE A 59 -5.45 -4.73 0.19
N VAL A 60 -6.33 -3.78 0.45
CA VAL A 60 -7.78 -4.03 0.50
C VAL A 60 -8.34 -4.01 -0.92
N MET A 61 -9.09 -5.04 -1.29
CA MET A 61 -9.63 -5.23 -2.65
C MET A 61 -10.96 -6.00 -2.64
N SER A 62 -11.74 -5.89 -3.70
CA SER A 62 -12.91 -6.76 -4.01
C SER A 62 -12.63 -7.68 -5.21
N GLY A 63 -13.52 -8.63 -5.48
CA GLY A 63 -13.49 -9.51 -6.65
C GLY A 63 -13.75 -8.80 -7.99
N GLU A 64 -14.02 -7.49 -7.96
CA GLU A 64 -14.21 -6.71 -9.17
C GLU A 64 -12.91 -6.55 -9.95
N MET A 65 -13.01 -6.62 -11.28
CA MET A 65 -11.85 -6.52 -12.17
C MET A 65 -10.98 -5.28 -11.91
N MET A 66 -11.58 -4.13 -11.62
CA MET A 66 -10.84 -2.90 -11.35
C MET A 66 -10.07 -2.96 -10.03
N ALA A 67 -10.63 -3.60 -9.00
CA ALA A 67 -9.97 -3.77 -7.71
C ALA A 67 -8.80 -4.76 -7.83
N LEU A 68 -8.99 -5.89 -8.52
CA LEU A 68 -7.92 -6.84 -8.83
C LEU A 68 -6.79 -6.20 -9.65
N TYR A 69 -7.15 -5.36 -10.64
CA TYR A 69 -6.20 -4.62 -11.46
C TYR A 69 -5.38 -3.63 -10.63
N ALA A 70 -6.04 -2.83 -9.78
CA ALA A 70 -5.39 -1.89 -8.88
C ALA A 70 -4.45 -2.63 -7.91
N ALA A 71 -4.92 -3.71 -7.29
CA ALA A 71 -4.13 -4.53 -6.37
C ALA A 71 -2.86 -5.07 -7.03
N ASN A 72 -2.95 -5.60 -8.25
CA ASN A 72 -1.79 -6.06 -9.01
C ASN A 72 -0.80 -4.93 -9.32
N ASN A 73 -1.28 -3.74 -9.69
CA ASN A 73 -0.41 -2.59 -9.96
C ASN A 73 0.31 -2.09 -8.71
N ILE A 74 -0.41 -2.02 -7.58
CA ILE A 74 0.17 -1.66 -6.28
C ILE A 74 1.22 -2.69 -5.87
N ALA A 75 0.91 -3.99 -5.95
CA ALA A 75 1.84 -5.06 -5.61
C ALA A 75 3.14 -5.01 -6.44
N ARG A 76 3.03 -4.73 -7.75
CA ARG A 76 4.20 -4.49 -8.61
C ARG A 76 5.01 -3.26 -8.19
N GLY A 77 4.33 -2.19 -7.78
CA GLY A 77 4.96 -1.00 -7.22
C GLY A 77 5.77 -1.32 -5.97
N ILE A 78 5.18 -2.09 -5.05
CA ILE A 78 5.84 -2.53 -3.81
C ILE A 78 7.09 -3.35 -4.12
N LEU A 79 7.00 -4.33 -5.03
CA LEU A 79 8.15 -5.17 -5.42
C LEU A 79 9.34 -4.34 -5.92
N LYS A 80 9.09 -3.24 -6.64
CA LYS A 80 10.14 -2.32 -7.11
C LYS A 80 10.91 -1.68 -5.95
N TYR A 81 10.24 -1.34 -4.86
CA TYR A 81 10.87 -0.73 -3.67
C TYR A 81 11.37 -1.75 -2.66
N ALA A 82 10.79 -2.95 -2.64
CA ALA A 82 11.19 -4.06 -1.77
C ALA A 82 12.64 -4.50 -2.02
N ALA A 83 13.15 -4.37 -3.27
CA ALA A 83 14.53 -4.72 -3.61
C ALA A 83 15.59 -3.84 -2.93
N GLY A 84 15.24 -2.61 -2.53
CA GLY A 84 16.15 -1.65 -1.90
C GLY A 84 15.84 -1.34 -0.44
N GLY A 85 14.81 -1.96 0.15
CA GLY A 85 14.31 -1.61 1.48
C GLY A 85 13.78 -2.79 2.29
N SER A 86 13.24 -2.50 3.48
CA SER A 86 12.62 -3.48 4.37
C SER A 86 11.15 -3.75 4.05
N VAL A 87 10.57 -3.02 3.08
CA VAL A 87 9.13 -3.07 2.80
C VAL A 87 8.70 -4.36 2.13
N ARG A 88 7.60 -4.96 2.62
CA ARG A 88 7.03 -6.22 2.12
C ARG A 88 5.52 -6.10 1.94
N LEU A 89 4.98 -6.92 1.03
CA LEU A 89 3.54 -7.14 0.91
C LEU A 89 3.13 -8.22 1.94
N GLY A 90 2.43 -7.81 2.99
CA GLY A 90 1.97 -8.69 4.08
C GLY A 90 0.79 -9.57 3.70
N GLY A 91 -0.11 -9.05 2.85
CA GLY A 91 -1.25 -9.80 2.34
C GLY A 91 -2.25 -8.96 1.55
N LEU A 92 -3.23 -9.65 0.96
CA LEU A 92 -4.44 -9.05 0.43
C LEU A 92 -5.57 -9.25 1.42
N ILE A 93 -6.45 -8.28 1.53
CA ILE A 93 -7.67 -8.33 2.36
C ILE A 93 -8.85 -8.23 1.40
N CYS A 94 -9.69 -9.28 1.35
CA CYS A 94 -10.88 -9.25 0.52
C CYS A 94 -12.02 -8.52 1.26
N ASN A 95 -12.40 -7.37 0.74
CA ASN A 95 -13.60 -6.66 1.11
C ASN A 95 -14.73 -7.09 0.16
N GLU A 96 -15.43 -8.15 0.53
CA GLU A 96 -16.43 -8.81 -0.31
C GLU A 96 -17.53 -7.86 -0.79
N ARG A 97 -17.86 -7.97 -2.09
CA ARG A 97 -18.97 -7.27 -2.73
C ARG A 97 -20.07 -8.22 -3.21
N GLN A 98 -20.06 -9.45 -2.69
CA GLN A 98 -21.03 -10.51 -2.99
C GLN A 98 -21.04 -10.88 -4.48
N THR A 99 -19.86 -10.89 -5.10
CA THR A 99 -19.69 -11.35 -6.48
C THR A 99 -19.43 -12.86 -6.52
N ASP A 100 -19.80 -13.51 -7.62
CA ASP A 100 -19.64 -14.97 -7.74
C ASP A 100 -18.16 -15.37 -7.66
N ARG A 101 -17.86 -16.32 -6.77
CA ARG A 101 -16.50 -16.85 -6.55
C ARG A 101 -15.46 -15.78 -6.19
N GLU A 102 -15.88 -14.73 -5.49
CA GLU A 102 -15.02 -13.61 -5.08
C GLU A 102 -13.79 -14.05 -4.28
N LEU A 103 -13.99 -14.92 -3.29
CA LEU A 103 -12.90 -15.46 -2.46
C LEU A 103 -11.90 -16.29 -3.28
N ASP A 104 -12.39 -17.18 -4.15
CA ASP A 104 -11.53 -17.97 -5.03
C ASP A 104 -10.64 -17.08 -5.92
N LEU A 105 -11.20 -15.97 -6.42
CA LEU A 105 -10.47 -15.00 -7.24
C LEU A 105 -9.41 -14.25 -6.41
N ALA A 106 -9.76 -13.84 -5.19
CA ALA A 106 -8.86 -13.15 -4.29
C ALA A 106 -7.69 -14.06 -3.84
N GLU A 107 -7.97 -15.32 -3.49
CA GLU A 107 -6.97 -16.33 -3.15
C GLU A 107 -6.05 -16.61 -4.34
N ALA A 108 -6.61 -16.78 -5.54
CA ALA A 108 -5.84 -17.01 -6.76
C ALA A 108 -4.91 -15.82 -7.09
N LEU A 109 -5.38 -14.57 -6.88
CA LEU A 109 -4.54 -13.38 -7.04
C LEU A 109 -3.42 -13.35 -6.00
N ALA A 110 -3.72 -13.63 -4.73
CA ALA A 110 -2.74 -13.67 -3.66
C ALA A 110 -1.61 -14.67 -3.94
N ALA A 111 -1.98 -15.89 -4.34
CA ALA A 111 -1.01 -16.92 -4.73
C ALA A 111 -0.14 -16.48 -5.91
N LYS A 112 -0.73 -15.84 -6.94
CA LYS A 112 0.02 -15.31 -8.10
C LYS A 112 0.98 -14.18 -7.73
N LEU A 113 0.66 -13.39 -6.71
CA LEU A 113 1.52 -12.32 -6.20
C LEU A 113 2.55 -12.82 -5.17
N ASN A 114 2.63 -14.14 -4.94
CA ASN A 114 3.46 -14.75 -3.91
C ASN A 114 3.19 -14.16 -2.52
N SER A 115 1.90 -13.96 -2.24
CA SER A 115 1.37 -13.43 -0.98
C SER A 115 0.23 -14.33 -0.48
N LYS A 116 -0.47 -13.87 0.56
CA LYS A 116 -1.59 -14.59 1.18
C LYS A 116 -2.84 -13.71 1.22
N LEU A 117 -4.00 -14.34 1.11
CA LEU A 117 -5.25 -13.72 1.50
C LEU A 117 -5.36 -13.79 3.03
N ILE A 118 -5.79 -12.71 3.66
CA ILE A 118 -5.96 -12.56 5.11
C ILE A 118 -7.42 -12.35 5.43
#